data_AF-A0A418ZR85-F1
#
_entry.id   AF-A0A418ZR85-F1
#
_cell.length_a   1.000
_cell.length_b   1.000
_cell.length_c   1.000
_cell.angle_alpha   90.00
_cell.angle_beta   90.00
_cell.angle_gamma   90.00
#
_symmetry.space_group_name_H-M   'P 1'
#
loop_
_entity.id
_entity.type
_entity.pdbx_description
1 polymer ?
#
loop_
_entity_poly.entity_id
_entity_poly.type
_entity_poly.pdbx_seq_one_letter_code
_entity_poly.pdbx_strand_id
1 'polypeptide(L)'
;PAPERPKPAKSGLSFTEKHRLEELPAIIERLEAEIAKLSEFLSDPQLYATAPAKFQKATAALADRQAALSAAEEEWLSLEEKAAG
;
A
#
# COMPACT_ATOMS: atom_id res chain seq x y z
N PRO A 1 -23.37 -37.98 -8.01
CA PRO A 1 -22.32 -36.95 -8.12
C PRO A 1 -21.53 -36.93 -6.80
N ALA A 2 -20.22 -37.14 -6.83
CA ALA A 2 -19.39 -37.21 -5.63
C ALA A 2 -19.01 -35.79 -5.15
N PRO A 3 -18.99 -35.51 -3.84
CA PRO A 3 -18.58 -34.22 -3.32
C PRO A 3 -17.05 -34.08 -3.46
N GLU A 4 -16.60 -33.00 -4.11
CA GLU A 4 -15.18 -32.64 -4.12
C GLU A 4 -14.72 -32.35 -2.69
N ARG A 5 -13.69 -33.08 -2.24
CA ARG A 5 -13.08 -32.86 -0.93
C ARG A 5 -12.31 -31.53 -0.96
N PRO A 6 -12.40 -30.69 0.08
CA PRO A 6 -11.58 -29.49 0.15
C PRO A 6 -10.11 -29.92 0.16
N LYS A 7 -9.32 -29.39 -0.76
CA LYS A 7 -7.87 -29.58 -0.77
C LYS A 7 -7.32 -29.03 0.56
N PRO A 8 -6.39 -29.73 1.23
CA PRO A 8 -5.80 -29.23 2.47
C PRO A 8 -5.25 -27.82 2.20
N ALA A 9 -5.57 -26.88 3.10
CA ALA A 9 -4.98 -25.55 3.09
C ALA A 9 -3.46 -25.76 3.06
N LYS A 10 -2.79 -25.24 2.03
CA LYS A 10 -1.33 -25.24 1.98
C LYS A 10 -0.89 -24.39 3.17
N SER A 11 -0.36 -25.02 4.21
CA SER A 11 0.28 -24.33 5.32
C SER A 11 1.51 -23.59 4.76
N GLY A 12 1.59 -22.28 5.03
CA GLY A 12 2.64 -21.39 4.53
C GLY A 12 2.33 -20.67 3.20
N LEU A 13 3.14 -19.65 2.92
CA LEU A 13 3.02 -18.80 1.74
C LEU A 13 3.25 -19.56 0.43
N SER A 14 2.49 -19.21 -0.61
CA SER A 14 2.85 -19.56 -1.99
C SER A 14 4.08 -18.78 -2.47
N PHE A 15 4.71 -19.24 -3.57
CA PHE A 15 5.86 -18.55 -4.18
C PHE A 15 5.57 -17.08 -4.50
N THR A 16 4.38 -16.81 -5.05
CA THR A 16 3.94 -15.44 -5.37
C THR A 16 3.75 -14.60 -4.11
N GLU A 17 3.12 -15.17 -3.07
CA GLU A 17 2.92 -14.48 -1.79
C GLU A 17 4.24 -14.19 -1.07
N LYS A 18 5.21 -15.13 -1.12
CA LYS A 18 6.54 -14.91 -0.56
C LYS A 18 7.27 -13.77 -1.27
N HIS A 19 7.27 -13.78 -2.61
CA HIS A 19 7.89 -12.69 -3.37
C HIS A 19 7.23 -11.35 -3.05
N ARG A 20 5.90 -11.34 -2.99
CA ARG A 20 5.13 -10.16 -2.64
C ARG A 20 5.49 -9.62 -1.26
N LEU A 21 5.60 -10.49 -0.26
CA LEU A 21 6.02 -10.14 1.10
C LEU A 21 7.42 -9.51 1.13
N GLU A 22 8.35 -10.02 0.31
CA GLU A 22 9.70 -9.47 0.17
C GLU A 22 9.72 -8.08 -0.52
N GLU A 23 8.77 -7.82 -1.43
CA GLU A 23 8.65 -6.54 -2.16
C GLU A 23 7.92 -5.44 -1.37
N LEU A 24 6.94 -5.82 -0.54
CA LEU A 24 6.07 -4.88 0.16
C LEU A 24 6.81 -3.83 1.00
N PRO A 25 7.88 -4.14 1.75
CA PRO A 25 8.64 -3.13 2.49
C PRO A 25 9.17 -2.01 1.59
N ALA A 26 9.74 -2.34 0.43
CA ALA A 26 10.26 -1.35 -0.50
C ALA A 26 9.13 -0.50 -1.14
N ILE A 27 7.96 -1.11 -1.34
CA ILE A 27 6.77 -0.41 -1.83
C ILE A 27 6.25 0.58 -0.76
N ILE A 28 6.20 0.14 0.50
CA ILE A 28 5.81 0.95 1.65
C ILE A 28 6.75 2.16 1.79
N GLU A 29 8.07 1.94 1.85
CA GLU A 29 9.06 3.03 1.97
C GLU A 29 8.94 4.05 0.83
N ARG A 30 8.69 3.57 -0.39
CA ARG A 30 8.45 4.45 -1.54
C ARG A 30 7.19 5.29 -1.36
N LEU A 31 6.08 4.66 -0.95
CA LEU A 31 4.82 5.35 -0.73
C LEU A 31 4.94 6.40 0.38
N GLU A 32 5.60 6.08 1.48
CA GLU A 32 5.91 7.01 2.56
C GLU A 32 6.73 8.21 2.05
N ALA A 33 7.76 7.97 1.24
CA ALA A 33 8.56 9.04 0.65
C ALA A 33 7.75 9.92 -0.33
N GLU A 34 6.83 9.35 -1.10
CA GLU A 34 5.91 10.09 -1.97
C GLU A 34 4.90 10.92 -1.16
N ILE A 35 4.35 10.36 -0.07
CA ILE A 35 3.46 11.06 0.86
C ILE A 35 4.16 12.23 1.52
N ALA A 36 5.40 12.05 1.99
CA ALA A 36 6.19 13.10 2.62
C ALA A 36 6.40 14.29 1.67
N LYS A 37 6.79 14.03 0.42
CA LYS A 37 6.99 15.07 -0.60
C LYS A 37 5.69 15.81 -0.93
N LEU A 38 4.58 15.08 -1.07
CA LEU A 38 3.27 15.70 -1.33
C LEU A 38 2.80 16.53 -0.15
N SER A 39 3.04 16.07 1.08
CA SER A 39 2.70 16.77 2.31
C SER A 39 3.51 18.05 2.46
N GLU A 40 4.82 18.00 2.18
CA GLU A 40 5.69 19.18 2.15
C GLU A 40 5.23 20.18 1.10
N PHE A 41 4.94 19.72 -0.13
CA PHE A 41 4.41 20.58 -1.18
C PHE A 41 3.09 21.26 -0.79
N LEU A 42 2.17 20.50 -0.19
CA LEU A 42 0.87 21.01 0.28
C LEU A 42 0.97 21.90 1.51
N SER A 43 2.10 21.88 2.22
CA SER A 43 2.35 22.74 3.39
C SER A 43 2.64 24.20 3.01
N ASP A 44 2.87 24.50 1.72
CA ASP A 44 3.03 25.88 1.26
C ASP A 44 1.69 26.65 1.36
N PRO A 45 1.60 27.67 2.25
CA PRO A 45 0.37 28.43 2.46
C PRO A 45 -0.05 29.27 1.25
N GLN A 46 0.86 29.56 0.31
CA GLN A 46 0.55 30.31 -0.91
C GLN A 46 0.10 29.41 -2.06
N LEU A 47 0.26 28.09 -1.95
CA LEU A 47 0.00 27.16 -3.04
C LEU A 47 -1.48 27.15 -3.46
N TYR A 48 -2.41 27.23 -2.50
CA TYR A 48 -3.83 27.28 -2.80
C TYR A 48 -4.22 28.55 -3.57
N ALA A 49 -3.62 29.69 -3.22
CA ALA A 49 -3.91 30.97 -3.86
C ALA A 49 -3.27 31.09 -5.25
N THR A 50 -2.03 30.61 -5.41
CA THR A 50 -1.24 30.80 -6.63
C THR A 50 -1.38 29.67 -7.64
N ALA A 51 -1.72 28.45 -7.18
CA ALA A 51 -1.85 27.28 -8.03
C ALA A 51 -2.94 26.31 -7.52
N PRO A 52 -4.22 26.73 -7.47
CA PRO A 52 -5.32 25.91 -6.95
C PRO A 52 -5.46 24.55 -7.65
N ALA A 53 -5.23 24.50 -8.96
CA ALA A 53 -5.28 23.24 -9.71
C ALA A 53 -4.13 22.28 -9.33
N LYS A 54 -2.93 22.80 -8.98
CA LYS A 54 -1.82 21.97 -8.48
C LYS A 54 -2.11 21.49 -7.07
N PHE A 55 -2.64 22.36 -6.21
CA PHE A 55 -3.07 21.99 -4.86
C PHE A 55 -4.10 20.86 -4.92
N GLN A 56 -5.19 21.01 -5.67
CA GLN A 56 -6.22 19.97 -5.80
C GLN A 56 -5.65 18.64 -6.28
N LYS A 57 -4.78 18.66 -7.30
CA LYS A 57 -4.11 17.44 -7.79
C LYS A 57 -3.20 16.81 -6.75
N ALA A 58 -2.43 17.61 -6.02
CA ALA A 58 -1.55 17.10 -4.98
C ALA A 58 -2.34 16.54 -3.78
N THR A 59 -3.46 17.16 -3.39
CA THR A 59 -4.35 16.64 -2.35
C THR A 59 -4.97 15.31 -2.76
N ALA A 60 -5.47 15.20 -4.00
CA ALA A 60 -6.01 13.94 -4.52
C ALA A 60 -4.93 12.85 -4.57
N ALA A 61 -3.73 13.19 -5.08
CA ALA A 61 -2.61 12.27 -5.07
C ALA A 61 -2.24 11.84 -3.65
N LEU A 62 -2.17 12.76 -2.68
CA LEU A 62 -1.86 12.45 -1.30
C LEU A 62 -2.83 11.42 -0.72
N ALA A 63 -4.14 11.62 -0.93
CA ALA A 63 -5.18 10.69 -0.49
C ALA A 63 -5.01 9.29 -1.11
N ASP A 64 -4.75 9.23 -2.43
CA ASP A 64 -4.51 7.96 -3.11
C ASP A 64 -3.27 7.22 -2.54
N ARG A 65 -2.19 7.95 -2.22
CA ARG A 65 -0.93 7.33 -1.73
C ARG A 65 -1.09 6.87 -0.30
N GLN A 66 -1.82 7.61 0.53
CA GLN A 66 -2.19 7.17 1.88
C GLN A 66 -3.04 5.90 1.83
N ALA A 67 -4.04 5.84 0.95
CA ALA A 67 -4.84 4.63 0.77
C ALA A 67 -4.00 3.44 0.28
N ALA A 68 -3.09 3.67 -0.66
CA ALA A 68 -2.17 2.65 -1.15
C ALA A 68 -1.19 2.16 -0.07
N LEU A 69 -0.69 3.08 0.78
CA LEU A 69 0.18 2.76 1.90
C LEU A 69 -0.55 1.84 2.88
N SER A 70 -1.74 2.24 3.35
CA SER A 70 -2.52 1.42 4.27
C SER A 70 -2.86 0.05 3.69
N ALA A 71 -3.22 -0.03 2.41
CA ALA A 71 -3.47 -1.31 1.75
C ALA A 71 -2.21 -2.20 1.69
N ALA A 72 -1.04 -1.60 1.44
CA ALA A 72 0.23 -2.33 1.40
C ALA A 72 0.65 -2.81 2.81
N GLU A 73 0.44 -2.00 3.84
CA GLU A 73 0.67 -2.37 5.24
C GLU A 73 -0.25 -3.51 5.69
N GLU A 74 -1.54 -3.44 5.36
CA GLU A 74 -2.52 -4.50 5.64
C GLU A 74 -2.17 -5.81 4.90
N GLU A 75 -1.74 -5.71 3.64
CA GLU A 75 -1.28 -6.85 2.86
C GLU A 75 -0.03 -7.47 3.50
N TRP A 76 0.94 -6.64 3.93
CA TRP A 76 2.17 -7.10 4.56
C TRP A 76 1.87 -7.85 5.87
N LEU A 77 1.03 -7.28 6.74
CA LEU A 77 0.60 -7.93 7.98
C LEU A 77 -0.09 -9.28 7.70
N SER A 78 -1.03 -9.31 6.74
CA SER A 78 -1.76 -10.53 6.38
C SER A 78 -0.82 -11.63 5.86
N LEU A 79 0.24 -11.26 5.13
CA LEU A 79 1.22 -12.19 4.61
C LEU A 79 2.21 -12.65 5.70
N GLU A 80 2.64 -11.76 6.59
CA GLU A 80 3.44 -12.12 7.77
C GLU A 80 2.70 -13.09 8.69
N GLU A 81 1.41 -12.86 8.95
CA GLU A 81 0.56 -13.77 9.75
C GLU A 81 0.47 -15.17 9.12
N LYS A 82 0.29 -15.24 7.79
CA LYS A 82 0.31 -16.52 7.05
C LYS A 82 1.69 -17.16 6.99
N ALA A 83 2.77 -16.39 7.07
CA ALA A 83 4.14 -16.91 7.09
C ALA A 83 4.50 -17.49 8.46
N ALA A 84 3.96 -16.90 9.53
CA ALA A 84 4.20 -17.30 10.91
C ALA A 84 3.34 -18.50 11.36
N GLY A 85 2.21 -18.77 10.70
CA GLY A 85 1.26 -19.86 11.00
C GLY A 85 1.46 -21.13 10.16
#